data_AF-A0A959CNK8-F1
#
_entry.id   AF-A0A959CNK8-F1
#
_cell.length_a   1.000
_cell.length_b   1.000
_cell.length_c   1.000
_cell.angle_alpha   90.00
_cell.angle_beta   90.00
_cell.angle_gamma   90.00
#
_symmetry.space_group_name_H-M   'P 1'
#
loop_
_entity.id
_entity.type
_entity.pdbx_description
1 polymer ?
#
loop_
_entity_poly.entity_id
_entity_poly.type
_entity_poly.pdbx_seq_one_letter_code
_entity_poly.pdbx_strand_id
1 'polypeptide(L)'
;MKRSIVLAAAFFTMASTFAQTVRELPPRAFELYPTLEDMYGYAVGKYADYLLIFGGSIRSEASERYAEDFPNLDILMIDFKRNRAAAYTSGNLDGLLREQMCSTGMAYYQDGNTLYLLGGYGFSETNGQFITFPYLTAIDLEATVEALMKGKSPVANFYQICDERMAIFDGTMDYNGDEFFLINGKSAYKLDPFSDNPIYDEQSLSGQARTFRVKGKKESLEVTQFQTWYDLEGFRDHYGPLLPEAIERELQKLLEEP
;
A
#
# COMPACT_ATOMS: atom_id res chain seq x y z
N MET A 1 38.35 -10.06 54.67
CA MET A 1 36.91 -10.21 54.34
C MET A 1 36.62 -9.41 53.07
N LYS A 2 35.78 -9.99 52.19
CA LYS A 2 35.67 -9.75 50.74
C LYS A 2 35.26 -8.32 50.37
N ARG A 3 35.96 -7.70 49.40
CA ARG A 3 35.51 -6.50 48.70
C ARG A 3 34.58 -6.93 47.57
N SER A 4 33.29 -6.64 47.71
CA SER A 4 32.29 -6.90 46.68
C SER A 4 32.34 -5.78 45.64
N ILE A 5 32.75 -6.11 44.42
CA ILE A 5 32.61 -5.25 43.24
C ILE A 5 31.17 -5.43 42.76
N VAL A 6 30.36 -4.36 42.84
CA VAL A 6 29.03 -4.33 42.23
C VAL A 6 29.21 -3.99 40.76
N LEU A 7 29.11 -5.00 39.90
CA LEU A 7 29.08 -4.83 38.46
C LEU A 7 27.64 -4.42 38.09
N ALA A 8 27.44 -3.14 37.76
CA ALA A 8 26.16 -2.68 37.20
C ALA A 8 26.04 -3.22 35.77
N ALA A 9 25.20 -4.24 35.59
CA ALA A 9 24.82 -4.71 34.27
C ALA A 9 23.89 -3.65 33.63
N ALA A 10 24.43 -2.87 32.70
CA ALA A 10 23.61 -2.04 31.83
C ALA A 10 22.83 -2.97 30.89
N PHE A 11 21.54 -3.16 31.18
CA PHE A 11 20.61 -3.75 30.23
C PHE A 11 20.41 -2.75 29.09
N PHE A 12 21.14 -2.95 27.98
CA PHE A 12 20.77 -2.36 26.70
C PHE A 12 19.51 -3.09 26.22
N THR A 13 18.35 -2.45 26.35
CA THR A 13 17.13 -2.89 25.67
C THR A 13 17.36 -2.79 24.17
N MET A 14 17.40 -3.94 23.51
CA MET A 14 17.59 -4.09 22.08
C MET A 14 16.31 -3.72 21.33
N ALA A 15 16.53 -3.09 20.17
CA ALA A 15 15.67 -2.98 18.99
C ALA A 15 14.38 -2.14 19.12
N SER A 16 14.46 -0.88 18.65
CA SER A 16 13.33 -0.33 17.92
C SER A 16 13.14 -1.20 16.68
N THR A 17 12.05 -1.97 16.63
CA THR A 17 11.62 -2.65 15.42
C THR A 17 11.47 -1.59 14.34
N PHE A 18 12.33 -1.62 13.32
CA PHE A 18 12.01 -0.99 12.05
C PHE A 18 10.65 -1.55 11.65
N ALA A 19 9.64 -0.69 11.54
CA ALA A 19 8.31 -1.13 11.13
C ALA A 19 8.45 -1.67 9.70
N GLN A 20 8.50 -2.99 9.58
CA GLN A 20 8.49 -3.65 8.29
C GLN A 20 7.07 -3.54 7.74
N THR A 21 6.95 -3.13 6.47
CA THR A 21 5.66 -3.15 5.77
C THR A 21 5.02 -4.53 5.92
N VAL A 22 3.80 -4.58 6.44
CA VAL A 22 3.06 -5.84 6.63
C VAL A 22 2.59 -6.31 5.25
N ARG A 23 3.18 -7.39 4.75
CA ARG A 23 2.80 -8.02 3.47
C ARG A 23 1.89 -9.23 3.63
N GLU A 24 1.92 -9.85 4.80
CA GLU A 24 1.09 -11.00 5.17
C GLU A 24 0.35 -10.68 6.46
N LEU A 25 -0.97 -10.88 6.45
CA LEU A 25 -1.79 -10.67 7.63
C LEU A 25 -1.60 -11.83 8.62
N PRO A 26 -1.54 -11.57 9.93
CA PRO A 26 -1.48 -12.64 10.92
C PRO A 26 -2.83 -13.41 10.95
N PRO A 27 -2.84 -14.72 11.27
CA PRO A 27 -4.07 -15.54 11.33
C PRO A 27 -5.19 -14.91 12.17
N ARG A 28 -4.81 -14.24 13.27
CA ARG A 28 -5.76 -13.55 14.16
C ARG A 28 -6.54 -12.43 13.47
N ALA A 29 -6.02 -11.81 12.42
CA ALA A 29 -6.75 -10.79 11.66
C ALA A 29 -7.96 -11.40 10.95
N PHE A 30 -7.78 -12.56 10.30
CA PHE A 30 -8.86 -13.31 9.64
C PHE A 30 -9.91 -13.80 10.65
N GLU A 31 -9.48 -14.25 11.83
CA GLU A 31 -10.42 -14.63 12.90
C GLU A 31 -11.30 -13.45 13.38
N LEU A 32 -10.75 -12.23 13.38
CA LEU A 32 -11.45 -11.03 13.82
C LEU A 32 -12.29 -10.38 12.71
N TYR A 33 -11.93 -10.60 11.44
CA TYR A 33 -12.67 -10.11 10.27
C TYR A 33 -12.60 -11.12 9.10
N PRO A 34 -13.45 -12.17 9.11
CA PRO A 34 -13.36 -13.28 8.17
C PRO A 34 -13.44 -12.92 6.68
N THR A 35 -14.11 -11.82 6.32
CA THR A 35 -14.16 -11.33 4.93
C THR A 35 -12.78 -11.05 4.34
N LEU A 36 -11.74 -10.87 5.16
CA LEU A 36 -10.36 -10.77 4.67
C LEU A 36 -9.88 -12.01 3.89
N GLU A 37 -10.47 -13.18 4.12
CA GLU A 37 -10.16 -14.41 3.38
C GLU A 37 -10.54 -14.30 1.89
N ASP A 38 -11.59 -13.53 1.60
CA ASP A 38 -12.10 -13.31 0.25
C ASP A 38 -11.57 -12.01 -0.39
N MET A 39 -10.72 -11.28 0.35
CA MET A 39 -10.18 -10.01 -0.10
C MET A 39 -8.80 -10.17 -0.74
N TYR A 40 -8.52 -9.34 -1.75
CA TYR A 40 -7.21 -9.25 -2.39
C TYR A 40 -6.90 -7.83 -2.84
N GLY A 41 -5.63 -7.56 -3.17
CA GLY A 41 -5.21 -6.25 -3.68
C GLY A 41 -5.33 -5.09 -2.68
N TYR A 42 -5.47 -5.39 -1.38
CA TYR A 42 -5.54 -4.38 -0.32
C TYR A 42 -4.14 -3.95 0.15
N ALA A 43 -4.06 -2.73 0.69
CA ALA A 43 -2.87 -2.20 1.35
C ALA A 43 -3.02 -2.25 2.88
N VAL A 44 -1.91 -2.44 3.60
CA VAL A 44 -1.92 -2.62 5.05
C VAL A 44 -0.97 -1.64 5.73
N GLY A 45 -1.50 -0.93 6.74
CA GLY A 45 -0.73 -0.15 7.70
C GLY A 45 -0.81 -0.77 9.09
N LYS A 46 0.29 -0.75 9.83
CA LYS A 46 0.36 -1.21 11.22
C LYS A 46 0.76 -0.09 12.15
N TYR A 47 -0.01 0.12 13.21
CA TYR A 47 0.36 1.02 14.30
C TYR A 47 0.04 0.38 15.63
N ALA A 48 1.06 0.16 16.47
CA ALA A 48 0.94 -0.57 17.73
C ALA A 48 0.20 -1.92 17.56
N ASP A 49 -0.92 -2.10 18.27
CA ASP A 49 -1.79 -3.29 18.24
C ASP A 49 -2.90 -3.20 17.18
N TYR A 50 -2.79 -2.27 16.24
CA TYR A 50 -3.78 -2.05 15.19
C TYR A 50 -3.24 -2.39 13.81
N LEU A 51 -4.09 -2.99 12.98
CA LEU A 51 -3.94 -2.98 11.53
C LEU A 51 -5.03 -2.12 10.92
N LEU A 52 -4.65 -1.33 9.93
CA LEU A 52 -5.54 -0.62 9.03
C LEU A 52 -5.41 -1.22 7.64
N ILE A 53 -6.54 -1.59 7.03
CA ILE A 53 -6.61 -2.14 5.68
C ILE A 53 -7.34 -1.13 4.79
N PHE A 54 -6.73 -0.83 3.64
CA PHE A 54 -7.21 0.16 2.67
C PHE A 54 -7.39 -0.49 1.31
N GLY A 55 -8.44 -0.09 0.60
CA GLY A 55 -8.76 -0.60 -0.74
C GLY A 55 -8.90 -2.11 -0.78
N GLY A 56 -8.61 -2.65 -1.96
CA GLY A 56 -8.77 -4.05 -2.30
C GLY A 56 -10.14 -4.39 -2.87
N SER A 57 -10.23 -5.59 -3.41
CA SER A 57 -11.46 -6.18 -3.92
C SER A 57 -11.90 -7.31 -3.01
N ILE A 58 -13.21 -7.43 -2.77
CA ILE A 58 -13.85 -8.55 -2.12
C ILE A 58 -14.41 -9.44 -3.23
N ARG A 59 -13.92 -10.68 -3.31
CA ARG A 59 -14.50 -11.67 -4.20
C ARG A 59 -15.76 -12.24 -3.58
N SER A 60 -16.90 -12.01 -4.22
CA SER A 60 -18.15 -12.65 -3.81
C SER A 60 -18.39 -13.90 -4.65
N GLU A 61 -18.42 -15.06 -4.01
CA GLU A 61 -18.90 -16.31 -4.60
C GLU A 61 -20.44 -16.38 -4.56
N ALA A 62 -21.12 -15.35 -5.07
CA ALA A 62 -22.59 -15.33 -5.17
C ALA A 62 -23.14 -16.58 -5.91
N SER A 63 -22.33 -17.22 -6.75
CA SER A 63 -22.42 -18.64 -7.11
C SER A 63 -21.07 -19.18 -7.62
N GLU A 64 -20.83 -20.49 -7.55
CA GLU A 64 -19.62 -21.16 -8.11
C GLU A 64 -19.38 -20.88 -9.61
N ARG A 65 -20.37 -20.33 -10.34
CA ARG A 65 -20.26 -20.02 -11.78
C ARG A 65 -19.90 -18.57 -12.09
N TYR A 66 -20.11 -17.65 -11.15
CA TYR A 66 -19.96 -16.21 -11.38
C TYR A 66 -19.39 -15.56 -10.13
N ALA A 67 -18.06 -15.65 -9.98
CA ALA A 67 -17.37 -14.82 -9.01
C ALA A 67 -17.37 -13.37 -9.52
N GLU A 68 -17.88 -12.45 -8.71
CA GLU A 68 -17.81 -11.01 -8.98
C GLU A 68 -16.93 -10.35 -7.93
N ASP A 69 -16.10 -9.42 -8.38
CA ASP A 69 -15.20 -8.69 -7.51
C ASP A 69 -15.80 -7.30 -7.23
N PHE A 70 -16.01 -7.00 -5.95
CA PHE A 70 -16.55 -5.73 -5.47
C PHE A 70 -15.45 -4.90 -4.82
N PRO A 71 -15.39 -3.58 -5.06
CA PRO A 71 -14.41 -2.73 -4.37
C PRO A 71 -14.73 -2.71 -2.87
N ASN A 72 -13.69 -2.77 -2.05
CA ASN A 72 -13.82 -2.45 -0.64
C ASN A 72 -14.09 -0.96 -0.46
N LEU A 73 -15.21 -0.62 0.18
CA LEU A 73 -15.63 0.76 0.42
C LEU A 73 -15.32 1.23 1.84
N ASP A 74 -14.63 0.42 2.64
CA ASP A 74 -14.35 0.70 4.04
C ASP A 74 -12.84 0.73 4.32
N ILE A 75 -12.44 1.58 5.26
CA ILE A 75 -11.17 1.41 5.98
C ILE A 75 -11.44 0.40 7.07
N LEU A 76 -10.83 -0.79 6.98
CA LEU A 76 -10.99 -1.82 8.00
C LEU A 76 -9.92 -1.62 9.08
N MET A 77 -10.32 -1.71 10.34
CA MET A 77 -9.44 -1.60 11.49
C MET A 77 -9.54 -2.86 12.34
N ILE A 78 -8.42 -3.54 12.55
CA ILE A 78 -8.30 -4.67 13.46
C ILE A 78 -7.63 -4.19 14.74
N ASP A 79 -8.27 -4.36 15.90
CA ASP A 79 -7.77 -4.01 17.24
C ASP A 79 -7.44 -5.31 17.99
N PHE A 80 -6.16 -5.70 17.97
CA PHE A 80 -5.72 -6.94 18.62
C PHE A 80 -5.80 -6.87 20.14
N LYS A 81 -5.65 -5.67 20.72
CA LYS A 81 -5.71 -5.49 22.17
C LYS A 81 -7.11 -5.72 22.72
N ARG A 82 -8.15 -5.27 22.00
CA ARG A 82 -9.56 -5.46 22.38
C ARG A 82 -10.23 -6.65 21.72
N ASN A 83 -9.53 -7.39 20.85
CA ASN A 83 -10.06 -8.53 20.09
C ASN A 83 -11.34 -8.16 19.32
N ARG A 84 -11.27 -7.10 18.52
CA ARG A 84 -12.39 -6.67 17.68
C ARG A 84 -11.90 -6.11 16.36
N ALA A 85 -12.79 -6.10 15.39
CA ALA A 85 -12.61 -5.38 14.14
C ALA A 85 -13.72 -4.33 13.97
N ALA A 86 -13.45 -3.30 13.19
CA ALA A 86 -14.40 -2.28 12.80
C ALA A 86 -14.19 -1.89 11.34
N ALA A 87 -15.26 -1.53 10.65
CA ALA A 87 -15.22 -0.98 9.30
C ALA A 87 -15.67 0.48 9.35
N TYR A 88 -14.92 1.36 8.70
CA TYR A 88 -15.22 2.77 8.61
C TYR A 88 -15.40 3.15 7.14
N THR A 89 -16.64 3.46 6.76
CA THR A 89 -16.98 3.74 5.37
C THR A 89 -16.25 4.96 4.82
N SER A 90 -15.56 4.75 3.70
CA SER A 90 -14.79 5.74 2.97
C SER A 90 -15.66 6.80 2.30
N GLY A 91 -16.99 6.64 2.32
CA GLY A 91 -17.97 7.61 1.84
C GLY A 91 -17.88 9.00 2.49
N ASN A 92 -17.18 9.13 3.62
CA ASN A 92 -16.88 10.41 4.28
C ASN A 92 -15.55 11.04 3.84
N LEU A 93 -14.80 10.42 2.92
CA LEU A 93 -13.60 10.98 2.32
C LEU A 93 -13.98 11.83 1.09
N ASP A 94 -13.19 12.88 0.82
CA ASP A 94 -13.38 13.72 -0.37
C ASP A 94 -13.20 12.92 -1.68
N GLY A 95 -13.90 13.33 -2.75
CA GLY A 95 -14.07 12.56 -3.99
C GLY A 95 -12.83 11.82 -4.50
N LEU A 96 -11.76 12.53 -4.86
CA LEU A 96 -10.55 11.92 -5.43
C LEU A 96 -9.83 10.98 -4.46
N LEU A 97 -9.83 11.33 -3.17
CA LEU A 97 -9.23 10.52 -2.12
C LEU A 97 -10.03 9.23 -1.92
N ARG A 98 -11.37 9.34 -1.86
CA ARG A 98 -12.28 8.19 -1.79
C ARG A 98 -12.07 7.25 -2.97
N GLU A 99 -12.01 7.79 -4.19
CA GLU A 99 -11.84 7.00 -5.41
C GLU A 99 -10.58 6.14 -5.35
N GLN A 100 -9.44 6.71 -4.92
CA GLN A 100 -8.22 5.92 -4.69
C GLN A 100 -8.39 4.90 -3.55
N MET A 101 -8.98 5.30 -2.41
CA MET A 101 -9.10 4.41 -1.24
C MET A 101 -10.03 3.21 -1.48
N CYS A 102 -10.86 3.25 -2.52
CA CYS A 102 -11.70 2.14 -2.96
C CYS A 102 -11.09 1.33 -4.11
N SER A 103 -9.86 1.65 -4.52
CA SER A 103 -9.16 0.96 -5.60
C SER A 103 -8.54 -0.36 -5.13
N THR A 104 -8.22 -1.23 -6.08
CA THR A 104 -7.49 -2.48 -5.83
C THR A 104 -6.07 -2.41 -6.39
N GLY A 105 -5.18 -3.22 -5.82
CA GLY A 105 -3.81 -3.36 -6.31
C GLY A 105 -2.93 -2.13 -6.05
N MET A 106 -3.23 -1.32 -5.03
CA MET A 106 -2.33 -0.22 -4.64
C MET A 106 -0.96 -0.78 -4.25
N ALA A 107 0.11 -0.21 -4.81
CA ALA A 107 1.43 -0.45 -4.27
C ALA A 107 1.57 0.32 -2.96
N TYR A 108 2.16 -0.28 -1.93
CA TYR A 108 2.25 0.37 -0.62
C TYR A 108 3.55 0.08 0.10
N TYR A 109 3.95 0.99 0.98
CA TYR A 109 5.09 0.83 1.86
C TYR A 109 4.89 1.68 3.11
N GLN A 110 5.22 1.12 4.27
CA GLN A 110 5.18 1.83 5.54
C GLN A 110 6.60 2.19 5.98
N ASP A 111 6.88 3.48 6.12
CA ASP A 111 8.09 3.99 6.76
C ASP A 111 7.73 4.61 8.11
N GLY A 112 8.09 3.91 9.19
CA GLY A 112 7.75 4.31 10.55
C GLY A 112 6.24 4.43 10.76
N ASN A 113 5.76 5.65 10.99
CA ASN A 113 4.34 5.95 11.23
C ASN A 113 3.58 6.37 9.96
N THR A 114 4.27 6.48 8.82
CA THR A 114 3.66 6.91 7.56
C THR A 114 3.45 5.71 6.64
N LEU A 115 2.22 5.48 6.19
CA LEU A 115 1.91 4.55 5.10
C LEU A 115 1.82 5.33 3.80
N TYR A 116 2.62 4.94 2.81
CA TYR A 116 2.54 5.44 1.45
C TYR A 116 1.73 4.47 0.61
N LEU A 117 0.72 4.99 -0.08
CA LEU A 117 -0.12 4.29 -1.04
C LEU A 117 0.10 4.89 -2.42
N LEU A 118 0.26 4.03 -3.41
CA LEU A 118 0.58 4.40 -4.78
C LEU A 118 -0.37 3.74 -5.75
N GLY A 119 -0.96 4.59 -6.59
CA GLY A 119 -1.84 4.19 -7.67
C GLY A 119 -3.07 3.41 -7.22
N GLY A 120 -3.24 2.22 -7.79
CA GLY A 120 -4.43 1.39 -7.68
C GLY A 120 -5.35 1.51 -8.90
N TYR A 121 -6.16 0.48 -9.14
CA TYR A 121 -7.12 0.43 -10.24
C TYR A 121 -8.56 0.40 -9.70
N GLY A 122 -9.44 1.22 -10.26
CA GLY A 122 -10.82 1.29 -9.83
C GLY A 122 -11.66 2.28 -10.62
N PHE A 123 -12.95 2.34 -10.30
CA PHE A 123 -13.88 3.26 -10.93
C PHE A 123 -13.68 4.68 -10.41
N SER A 124 -13.42 5.63 -11.31
CA SER A 124 -13.41 7.05 -11.03
C SER A 124 -14.77 7.64 -11.37
N GLU A 125 -15.53 8.04 -10.35
CA GLU A 125 -16.80 8.77 -10.53
C GLU A 125 -16.55 10.10 -11.24
N THR A 126 -15.43 10.76 -10.94
CA THR A 126 -14.99 12.01 -11.55
C THR A 126 -14.80 11.90 -13.06
N ASN A 127 -14.23 10.79 -13.54
CA ASN A 127 -13.99 10.57 -14.97
C ASN A 127 -15.07 9.72 -15.66
N GLY A 128 -15.97 9.09 -14.89
CA GLY A 128 -16.99 8.18 -15.40
C GLY A 128 -16.44 6.88 -16.00
N GLN A 129 -15.23 6.47 -15.61
CA GLN A 129 -14.54 5.31 -16.19
C GLN A 129 -13.66 4.60 -15.15
N PHE A 130 -13.26 3.35 -15.44
CA PHE A 130 -12.20 2.72 -14.63
C PHE A 130 -10.85 3.22 -15.11
N ILE A 131 -10.02 3.63 -14.16
CA ILE A 131 -8.67 4.15 -14.40
C ILE A 131 -7.67 3.50 -13.46
N THR A 132 -6.41 3.61 -13.82
CA THR A 132 -5.31 3.50 -12.85
C THR A 132 -5.08 4.87 -12.25
N PHE A 133 -5.26 4.99 -10.93
CA PHE A 133 -5.22 6.28 -10.25
C PHE A 133 -3.80 6.88 -10.27
N PRO A 134 -3.61 8.16 -10.59
CA PRO A 134 -2.29 8.79 -10.64
C PRO A 134 -1.92 9.42 -9.28
N TYR A 135 -2.15 8.70 -8.18
CA TYR A 135 -2.05 9.29 -6.85
C TYR A 135 -0.98 8.64 -5.98
N LEU A 136 -0.22 9.48 -5.29
CA LEU A 136 0.54 9.11 -4.10
C LEU A 136 -0.18 9.69 -2.89
N THR A 137 -0.55 8.83 -1.94
CA THR A 137 -1.17 9.23 -0.67
C THR A 137 -0.29 8.82 0.50
N ALA A 138 0.14 9.79 1.30
CA ALA A 138 0.81 9.55 2.58
C ALA A 138 -0.21 9.64 3.73
N ILE A 139 -0.26 8.60 4.56
CA ILE A 139 -1.20 8.47 5.68
C ILE A 139 -0.43 8.43 7.00
N ASP A 140 -0.76 9.34 7.93
CA ASP A 140 -0.30 9.26 9.33
C ASP A 140 -1.11 8.20 10.10
N LEU A 141 -0.50 7.05 10.38
CA LEU A 141 -1.21 5.89 10.95
C LEU A 141 -1.65 6.13 12.40
N GLU A 142 -0.79 6.70 13.24
CA GLU A 142 -1.11 7.10 14.61
C GLU A 142 -2.34 8.02 14.66
N ALA A 143 -2.28 9.14 13.93
CA ALA A 143 -3.37 10.11 13.91
C ALA A 143 -4.66 9.51 13.32
N THR A 144 -4.53 8.60 12.36
CA THR A 144 -5.66 7.87 11.77
C THR A 144 -6.32 6.95 12.77
N VAL A 145 -5.56 6.09 13.45
CA VAL A 145 -6.09 5.21 14.51
C VAL A 145 -6.76 6.04 15.60
N GLU A 146 -6.15 7.14 16.03
CA GLU A 146 -6.75 8.04 17.01
C GLU A 146 -8.09 8.63 16.56
N ALA A 147 -8.18 9.09 15.31
CA ALA A 147 -9.40 9.66 14.75
C ALA A 147 -10.52 8.62 14.69
N LEU A 148 -10.23 7.44 14.14
CA LEU A 148 -11.17 6.33 14.01
C LEU A 148 -11.68 5.86 15.38
N MET A 149 -10.78 5.73 16.37
CA MET A 149 -11.14 5.36 17.74
C MET A 149 -12.04 6.39 18.44
N LYS A 150 -11.94 7.67 18.04
CA LYS A 150 -12.80 8.77 18.53
C LYS A 150 -14.07 8.95 17.68
N GLY A 151 -14.31 8.11 16.68
CA GLY A 151 -15.44 8.23 15.76
C GLY A 151 -15.38 9.48 14.88
N LYS A 152 -14.16 10.00 14.62
CA LYS A 152 -13.92 11.18 13.77
C LYS A 152 -13.43 10.74 12.39
N SER A 153 -13.67 11.59 11.39
CA SER A 153 -13.12 11.40 10.05
C SER A 153 -11.57 11.46 10.09
N PRO A 154 -10.87 10.51 9.43
CA PRO A 154 -9.41 10.51 9.38
C PRO A 154 -8.83 11.37 8.24
N VAL A 155 -9.67 11.99 7.40
CA VAL A 155 -9.24 12.70 6.16
C VAL A 155 -8.09 13.68 6.39
N ALA A 156 -8.10 14.43 7.49
CA ALA A 156 -7.06 15.42 7.81
C ALA A 156 -5.66 14.81 8.01
N ASN A 157 -5.55 13.49 8.07
CA ASN A 157 -4.31 12.74 8.22
C ASN A 157 -3.81 12.15 6.90
N PHE A 158 -4.56 12.34 5.80
CA PHE A 158 -4.24 11.81 4.48
C PHE A 158 -3.78 12.96 3.59
N TYR A 159 -2.60 12.79 2.99
CA TYR A 159 -1.99 13.80 2.15
C TYR A 159 -1.73 13.21 0.78
N GLN A 160 -2.55 13.63 -0.18
CA GLN A 160 -2.56 13.11 -1.53
C GLN A 160 -1.96 14.12 -2.50
N ILE A 161 -1.15 13.63 -3.43
CA ILE A 161 -0.67 14.38 -4.59
C ILE A 161 -1.01 13.63 -5.87
N CYS A 162 -1.27 14.38 -6.93
CA CYS A 162 -1.51 13.86 -8.27
C CYS A 162 -0.21 13.89 -9.08
N ASP A 163 0.21 12.73 -9.56
CA ASP A 163 1.38 12.52 -10.39
C ASP A 163 1.16 11.30 -11.28
N GLU A 164 1.02 11.52 -12.59
CA GLU A 164 0.77 10.46 -13.59
C GLU A 164 1.83 9.35 -13.57
N ARG A 165 3.04 9.64 -13.09
CA ARG A 165 4.10 8.64 -12.96
C ARG A 165 3.76 7.58 -11.91
N MET A 166 2.81 7.86 -11.02
CA MET A 166 2.32 7.00 -9.96
C MET A 166 1.12 6.15 -10.39
N ALA A 167 0.64 6.31 -11.63
CA ALA A 167 -0.41 5.45 -12.20
C ALA A 167 0.14 4.03 -12.42
N ILE A 168 -0.07 3.20 -11.41
CA ILE A 168 0.29 1.78 -11.39
C ILE A 168 -0.64 1.00 -10.46
N PHE A 169 -0.94 -0.24 -10.80
CA PHE A 169 -1.53 -1.20 -9.87
C PHE A 169 -0.81 -2.56 -9.96
N ASP A 170 -0.94 -3.38 -8.91
CA ASP A 170 -0.28 -4.67 -8.72
C ASP A 170 1.26 -4.60 -8.84
N GLY A 171 1.83 -3.43 -8.54
CA GLY A 171 3.27 -3.21 -8.47
C GLY A 171 3.85 -3.59 -7.11
N THR A 172 5.11 -4.04 -7.10
CA THR A 172 5.86 -4.27 -5.87
C THR A 172 6.67 -3.03 -5.53
N MET A 173 6.41 -2.44 -4.36
CA MET A 173 7.14 -1.27 -3.87
C MET A 173 7.97 -1.61 -2.63
N ASP A 174 9.16 -1.03 -2.52
CA ASP A 174 10.02 -1.14 -1.35
C ASP A 174 10.89 0.11 -1.19
N TYR A 175 11.58 0.25 -0.05
CA TYR A 175 12.33 1.44 0.31
C TYR A 175 13.65 1.04 0.98
N ASN A 176 14.76 1.68 0.58
CA ASN A 176 16.08 1.37 1.13
C ASN A 176 16.55 2.32 2.24
N GLY A 177 15.70 3.25 2.69
CA GLY A 177 16.09 4.29 3.64
C GLY A 177 16.40 5.65 3.01
N ASP A 178 16.45 5.76 1.68
CA ASP A 178 16.63 7.02 0.94
C ASP A 178 15.67 7.13 -0.26
N GLU A 179 15.54 6.07 -1.04
CA GLU A 179 14.77 6.04 -2.29
C GLU A 179 13.73 4.91 -2.30
N PHE A 180 12.57 5.18 -2.88
CA PHE A 180 11.54 4.19 -3.18
C PHE A 180 11.84 3.52 -4.50
N PHE A 181 11.57 2.23 -4.53
CA PHE A 181 11.75 1.34 -5.66
C PHE A 181 10.41 0.72 -5.98
N LEU A 182 10.09 0.63 -7.26
CA LEU A 182 8.84 0.09 -7.75
C LEU A 182 9.11 -0.74 -9.01
N ILE A 183 8.66 -1.99 -9.00
CA ILE A 183 8.81 -2.92 -10.13
C ILE A 183 7.51 -3.71 -10.33
N ASN A 184 7.37 -4.35 -11.50
CA ASN A 184 6.16 -5.05 -11.91
C ASN A 184 4.97 -4.09 -12.06
N GLY A 185 3.76 -4.64 -11.97
CA GLY A 185 2.52 -3.92 -12.06
C GLY A 185 2.07 -3.61 -13.49
N LYS A 186 0.99 -2.86 -13.56
CA LYS A 186 0.22 -2.58 -14.77
C LYS A 186 -0.34 -1.17 -14.71
N SER A 187 -0.76 -0.67 -15.87
CA SER A 187 -1.67 0.47 -15.98
C SER A 187 -2.78 0.10 -16.93
N ALA A 188 -4.01 0.43 -16.59
CA ALA A 188 -5.18 0.11 -17.39
C ALA A 188 -6.26 1.19 -17.32
N TYR A 189 -7.05 1.27 -18.39
CA TYR A 189 -8.26 2.07 -18.51
C TYR A 189 -9.39 1.21 -19.09
N LYS A 190 -10.61 1.39 -18.58
CA LYS A 190 -11.83 0.82 -19.19
C LYS A 190 -12.72 1.96 -19.67
N LEU A 191 -12.69 2.21 -20.98
CA LEU A 191 -13.50 3.24 -21.64
C LEU A 191 -14.95 2.74 -21.78
N ASP A 192 -15.90 3.67 -21.62
CA ASP A 192 -17.34 3.40 -21.68
C ASP A 192 -17.76 2.13 -20.91
N PRO A 193 -17.44 2.05 -19.60
CA PRO A 193 -17.43 0.77 -18.86
C PRO A 193 -18.80 0.11 -18.71
N PHE A 194 -19.89 0.85 -18.96
CA PHE A 194 -21.27 0.40 -18.91
C PHE A 194 -21.90 0.18 -20.30
N SER A 195 -21.11 0.34 -21.37
CA SER A 195 -21.57 0.00 -22.73
C SER A 195 -21.54 -1.52 -22.96
N ASP A 196 -22.24 -1.97 -24.00
CA ASP A 196 -22.22 -3.38 -24.40
C ASP A 196 -20.83 -3.84 -24.90
N ASN A 197 -19.99 -2.90 -25.35
CA ASN A 197 -18.65 -3.16 -25.90
C ASN A 197 -17.61 -2.22 -25.27
N PRO A 198 -17.29 -2.39 -23.96
CA PRO A 198 -16.29 -1.56 -23.32
C PRO A 198 -14.90 -1.86 -23.89
N ILE A 199 -14.07 -0.81 -24.02
CA ILE A 199 -12.68 -0.98 -24.45
C ILE A 199 -11.80 -1.08 -23.20
N TYR A 200 -11.07 -2.18 -23.08
CA TYR A 200 -10.07 -2.37 -22.04
C TYR A 200 -8.67 -2.20 -22.64
N ASP A 201 -7.97 -1.15 -22.21
CA ASP A 201 -6.59 -0.87 -22.60
C ASP A 201 -5.71 -1.13 -21.38
N GLU A 202 -4.90 -2.19 -21.43
CA GLU A 202 -3.97 -2.59 -20.36
C GLU A 202 -2.54 -2.63 -20.90
N GLN A 203 -1.65 -2.00 -20.14
CA GLN A 203 -0.22 -2.00 -20.36
C GLN A 203 0.48 -2.72 -19.20
N SER A 204 1.25 -3.77 -19.53
CA SER A 204 2.17 -4.37 -18.57
C SER A 204 3.36 -3.44 -18.32
N LEU A 205 3.76 -3.31 -17.06
CA LEU A 205 4.94 -2.55 -16.63
C LEU A 205 6.05 -3.47 -16.08
N SER A 206 5.96 -4.79 -16.30
CA SER A 206 6.95 -5.77 -15.82
C SER A 206 8.36 -5.60 -16.40
N GLY A 207 8.49 -4.99 -17.58
CA GLY A 207 9.79 -4.72 -18.22
C GLY A 207 10.48 -3.42 -17.77
N GLN A 208 10.03 -2.78 -16.69
CA GLN A 208 10.65 -1.57 -16.18
C GLN A 208 10.69 -1.53 -14.65
N ALA A 209 11.68 -0.83 -14.12
CA ALA A 209 11.73 -0.42 -12.72
C ALA A 209 11.61 1.11 -12.62
N ARG A 210 11.06 1.60 -11.52
CA ARG A 210 10.95 3.03 -11.21
C ARG A 210 11.62 3.29 -9.88
N THR A 211 12.32 4.42 -9.80
CA THR A 211 12.90 4.89 -8.55
C THR A 211 12.52 6.35 -8.33
N PHE A 212 12.30 6.73 -7.08
CA PHE A 212 11.93 8.10 -6.72
C PHE A 212 12.10 8.37 -5.24
N ARG A 213 12.21 9.65 -4.88
CA ARG A 213 12.20 10.08 -3.47
C ARG A 213 10.95 10.86 -3.16
N VAL A 214 10.49 10.75 -1.93
CA VAL A 214 9.42 11.57 -1.40
C VAL A 214 10.03 12.62 -0.48
N LYS A 215 9.76 13.90 -0.74
CA LYS A 215 10.18 15.02 0.09
C LYS A 215 8.99 15.70 0.74
N GLY A 216 9.28 16.40 1.82
CA GLY A 216 8.28 17.12 2.59
C GLY A 216 7.38 16.19 3.41
N LYS A 217 6.44 16.80 4.12
CA LYS A 217 5.38 16.10 4.86
C LYS A 217 4.11 16.89 4.71
N LYS A 218 2.98 16.21 4.86
CA LYS A 218 1.67 16.84 4.86
C LYS A 218 1.41 17.61 3.56
N GLU A 219 1.12 18.91 3.64
CA GLU A 219 0.79 19.77 2.51
C GLU A 219 2.01 20.08 1.61
N SER A 220 3.23 19.78 2.06
CA SER A 220 4.45 19.97 1.27
C SER A 220 4.98 18.70 0.60
N LEU A 221 4.14 17.65 0.52
CA LEU A 221 4.50 16.34 -0.04
C LEU A 221 4.84 16.47 -1.53
N GLU A 222 5.96 15.89 -1.95
CA GLU A 222 6.43 15.98 -3.34
C GLU A 222 7.21 14.73 -3.76
N VAL A 223 7.01 14.28 -5.01
CA VAL A 223 7.87 13.27 -5.65
C VAL A 223 9.04 13.96 -6.37
N THR A 224 10.25 13.57 -6.01
CA THR A 224 11.49 14.11 -6.57
C THR A 224 12.41 12.99 -7.07
N GLN A 225 13.38 13.34 -7.91
CA GLN A 225 14.39 12.40 -8.43
C GLN A 225 13.82 11.14 -9.10
N PHE A 226 12.64 11.25 -9.70
CA PHE A 226 12.00 10.13 -10.39
C PHE A 226 12.82 9.69 -11.60
N GLN A 227 13.02 8.38 -11.74
CA GLN A 227 13.63 7.74 -12.89
C GLN A 227 12.87 6.46 -13.28
N THR A 228 12.87 6.16 -14.58
CA THR A 228 12.42 4.88 -15.12
C THR A 228 13.61 4.15 -15.74
N TRP A 229 13.77 2.88 -15.38
CA TRP A 229 14.80 1.97 -15.85
C TRP A 229 14.16 0.91 -16.74
N TYR A 230 14.61 0.81 -17.99
CA TYR A 230 14.16 -0.21 -18.94
C TYR A 230 15.16 -1.37 -19.09
N ASP A 231 16.42 -1.13 -18.75
CA ASP A 231 17.46 -2.16 -18.65
C ASP A 231 17.51 -2.66 -17.20
N LEU A 232 16.85 -3.80 -16.95
CA LEU A 232 16.73 -4.37 -15.61
C LEU A 232 18.03 -4.99 -15.10
N GLU A 233 18.90 -5.49 -15.99
CA GLU A 233 20.24 -5.95 -15.62
C GLU A 233 21.10 -4.76 -15.19
N GLY A 234 21.12 -3.71 -16.00
CA GLY A 234 21.83 -2.46 -15.67
C GLY A 234 21.31 -1.79 -14.40
N PHE A 235 19.99 -1.83 -14.16
CA PHE A 235 19.37 -1.36 -12.91
C PHE A 235 19.86 -2.17 -11.70
N ARG A 236 19.88 -3.50 -11.81
CA ARG A 236 20.37 -4.40 -10.77
C ARG A 236 21.85 -4.14 -10.47
N ASP A 237 22.67 -3.98 -11.50
CA ASP A 237 24.10 -3.69 -11.35
C ASP A 237 24.35 -2.31 -10.74
N HIS A 238 23.54 -1.30 -11.09
CA HIS A 238 23.67 0.06 -10.59
C HIS A 238 23.42 0.15 -9.08
N TYR A 239 22.33 -0.44 -8.60
CA TYR A 239 21.94 -0.37 -7.19
C TYR A 239 22.59 -1.48 -6.36
N GLY A 240 22.81 -2.66 -6.93
CA GLY A 240 23.43 -3.82 -6.30
C GLY A 240 22.91 -4.04 -4.87
N PRO A 241 23.78 -3.96 -3.84
CA PRO A 241 23.39 -4.21 -2.45
C PRO A 241 22.44 -3.16 -1.85
N LEU A 242 22.15 -2.06 -2.55
CA LEU A 242 21.20 -1.04 -2.12
C LEU A 242 19.75 -1.36 -2.51
N LEU A 243 19.53 -2.42 -3.31
CA LEU A 243 18.20 -2.89 -3.63
C LEU A 243 17.53 -3.49 -2.38
N PRO A 244 16.31 -3.06 -2.05
CA PRO A 244 15.53 -3.72 -1.02
C PRO A 244 15.21 -5.17 -1.38
N GLU A 245 15.02 -6.01 -0.36
CA GLU A 245 14.82 -7.45 -0.52
C GLU A 245 13.64 -7.80 -1.43
N ALA A 246 12.51 -7.09 -1.31
CA ALA A 246 11.35 -7.41 -2.14
C ALA A 246 11.62 -7.11 -3.62
N ILE A 247 12.39 -6.06 -3.92
CA ILE A 247 12.72 -5.67 -5.29
C ILE A 247 13.71 -6.64 -5.89
N GLU A 248 14.75 -7.03 -5.16
CA GLU A 248 15.73 -8.03 -5.62
C GLU A 248 15.04 -9.36 -5.94
N ARG A 249 14.10 -9.80 -5.08
CA ARG A 249 13.34 -11.02 -5.31
C ARG A 249 12.49 -10.96 -6.59
N GLU A 250 11.82 -9.83 -6.84
CA GLU A 250 11.02 -9.68 -8.06
C GLU A 250 11.90 -9.53 -9.31
N LEU A 251 13.03 -8.82 -9.24
CA LEU A 251 14.02 -8.75 -10.31
C LEU A 251 14.56 -10.13 -10.68
N GLN A 252 14.88 -10.95 -9.68
CA GLN A 252 15.40 -12.29 -9.93
C GLN A 252 14.40 -13.13 -10.73
N LYS A 253 13.11 -13.08 -10.41
CA LYS A 253 12.08 -13.79 -11.19
C LYS A 253 12.03 -13.30 -12.63
N LEU A 254 12.04 -11.98 -12.86
CA LEU A 254 11.96 -11.40 -14.20
C LEU A 254 13.18 -11.72 -15.06
N LEU A 255 14.38 -11.80 -14.47
CA LEU A 255 15.63 -12.11 -15.19
C LEU A 255 15.83 -13.61 -15.41
N GLU A 256 15.14 -14.47 -14.65
CA GLU A 256 15.18 -15.93 -14.81
C GLU A 256 14.08 -16.46 -15.76
N GLU A 257 13.09 -15.62 -16.13
CA GLU A 257 12.09 -15.97 -17.14
C GLU A 257 12.71 -15.95 -18.56
N PRO A 258 12.66 -17.07 -19.31
CA PRO A 258 13.31 -17.22 -20.62
C PRO A 258 12.61 -16.48 -21.77
#